data_AF-A0A841NMU8-F1
#
_entry.id   AF-A0A841NMU8-F1
#
_cell.length_a   1.000
_cell.length_b   1.000
_cell.length_c   1.000
_cell.angle_alpha   90.00
_cell.angle_beta   90.00
_cell.angle_gamma   90.00
#
_symmetry.space_group_name_H-M   'P 1'
#
loop_
_entity.id
_entity.type
_entity.pdbx_description
1 polymer ?
#
loop_
_entity_poly.entity_id
_entity_poly.type
_entity_poly.pdbx_seq_one_letter_code
_entity_poly.pdbx_strand_id
1 'polypeptide(L)'
;MCKKICIIHPADPTTDFLSNIYNEIDESLISVFRLEAPDANFSFYKSIPTESVILFLGHGTSDSLNGASSIGHQEIFMSENQLAVFENKDVILFSCRSNQYVKKFYKSANLKHGIGFPNMITDYDEVQHYDDPERAEGLTSEDIDSFKKELVKIMKGSLNDYILMNLNIYQFYNRIILRTNKSILKYFKENGGDEPLGRMLNDFRNGIILKKN
;
A
#
# COMPACT_ATOMS: atom_id res chain seq x y z
N MET A 1 -6.61 9.34 -23.07
CA MET A 1 -5.62 10.00 -22.19
C MET A 1 -5.17 8.99 -21.14
N CYS A 2 -3.87 8.85 -20.89
CA CYS A 2 -3.36 8.01 -19.80
C CYS A 2 -3.76 8.67 -18.47
N LYS A 3 -4.31 7.91 -17.52
CA LYS A 3 -4.65 8.46 -16.20
C LYS A 3 -3.36 8.85 -15.48
N LYS A 4 -3.28 10.09 -15.01
CA LYS A 4 -2.13 10.56 -14.23
C LYS A 4 -2.17 9.93 -12.84
N ILE A 5 -1.09 9.26 -12.45
CA ILE A 5 -0.96 8.62 -11.13
C ILE A 5 -0.38 9.62 -10.15
N CYS A 6 -1.07 9.84 -9.04
CA CYS A 6 -0.64 10.66 -7.92
C CYS A 6 -0.18 9.74 -6.79
N ILE A 7 1.12 9.76 -6.50
CA ILE A 7 1.74 8.99 -5.42
C ILE A 7 1.87 9.91 -4.21
N ILE A 8 1.24 9.51 -3.11
CA ILE A 8 1.32 10.21 -1.83
C ILE A 8 2.15 9.33 -0.91
N HIS A 9 3.34 9.80 -0.55
CA HIS A 9 4.27 9.06 0.27
C HIS A 9 4.71 10.00 1.41
N PRO A 10 4.11 9.96 2.59
CA PRO A 10 4.54 10.81 3.70
C PRO A 10 6.05 10.67 3.98
N ALA A 11 6.69 11.74 4.44
CA ALA A 11 8.09 11.71 4.81
C ALA A 11 8.25 10.90 6.12
N ASP A 12 8.68 9.65 6.00
CA ASP A 12 8.88 8.75 7.13
C ASP A 12 10.03 7.77 6.79
N PRO A 13 11.17 7.82 7.51
CA PRO A 13 12.31 6.94 7.25
C PRO A 13 11.98 5.45 7.29
N THR A 14 10.99 5.05 8.09
CA THR A 14 10.61 3.63 8.24
C THR A 14 9.93 3.08 6.99
N THR A 15 9.33 3.93 6.16
CA THR A 15 8.66 3.56 4.91
C THR A 15 9.47 3.91 3.66
N ASP A 16 10.67 4.47 3.80
CA ASP A 16 11.49 4.92 2.65
C ASP A 16 11.84 3.80 1.66
N PHE A 17 11.88 2.54 2.11
CA PHE A 17 12.07 1.40 1.22
C PHE A 17 10.98 1.30 0.13
N LEU A 18 9.79 1.86 0.37
CA LEU A 18 8.68 1.92 -0.60
C LEU A 18 8.97 2.87 -1.77
N SER A 19 9.93 3.80 -1.63
CA SER A 19 10.32 4.69 -2.74
C SER A 19 10.82 3.91 -3.97
N ASN A 20 11.40 2.74 -3.74
CA ASN A 20 11.83 1.82 -4.79
C ASN A 20 10.69 1.34 -5.72
N ILE A 21 9.42 1.53 -5.33
CA ILE A 21 8.26 1.24 -6.18
C ILE A 21 8.19 2.21 -7.37
N TYR A 22 8.61 3.47 -7.20
CA TYR A 22 8.42 4.52 -8.20
C TYR A 22 9.69 5.23 -8.67
N ASN A 23 10.84 5.09 -7.97
CA ASN A 23 12.07 5.85 -8.28
C ASN A 23 12.60 5.66 -9.72
N GLU A 24 12.24 4.56 -10.40
CA GLU A 24 12.66 4.28 -11.78
C GLU A 24 11.59 4.60 -12.83
N ILE A 25 10.44 5.13 -12.41
CA ILE A 25 9.35 5.50 -13.30
C ILE A 25 9.57 6.93 -13.79
N ASP A 26 9.39 7.16 -15.09
CA ASP A 26 9.47 8.49 -15.70
C ASP A 26 8.53 9.49 -14.99
N GLU A 27 9.10 10.61 -14.52
CA GLU A 27 8.39 11.67 -13.79
C GLU A 27 7.27 12.32 -14.60
N SER A 28 7.27 12.20 -15.94
CA SER A 28 6.16 12.66 -16.77
C SER A 28 4.89 11.79 -16.64
N LEU A 29 5.04 10.55 -16.17
CA LEU A 29 3.95 9.57 -16.05
C LEU A 29 3.29 9.58 -14.66
N ILE A 30 4.01 10.05 -13.64
CA ILE A 30 3.56 10.05 -12.25
C ILE A 30 3.73 11.44 -11.62
N SER A 31 3.13 11.66 -10.46
CA SER A 31 3.46 12.81 -9.61
C SER A 31 3.62 12.31 -8.19
N VAL A 32 4.80 12.53 -7.63
CA VAL A 32 5.18 12.03 -6.31
C VAL A 32 5.16 13.18 -5.32
N PHE A 33 4.47 13.00 -4.20
CA PHE A 33 4.35 13.97 -3.13
C PHE A 33 4.88 13.39 -1.83
N ARG A 34 6.04 13.90 -1.41
CA ARG A 34 6.69 13.59 -0.14
C ARG A 34 6.29 14.63 0.91
N LEU A 35 5.15 14.42 1.57
CA LEU A 35 4.61 15.39 2.51
C LEU A 35 5.23 15.23 3.91
N GLU A 36 5.78 16.31 4.46
CA GLU A 36 6.40 16.36 5.79
C GLU A 36 5.41 16.55 6.94
N ALA A 37 4.15 16.89 6.63
CA ALA A 37 3.07 17.03 7.59
C ALA A 37 1.72 16.76 6.91
N PRO A 38 0.66 16.45 7.67
CA PRO A 38 -0.70 16.39 7.15
C PRO A 38 -1.13 17.74 6.56
N ASP A 39 -1.77 17.73 5.38
CA ASP A 39 -2.34 18.95 4.80
C ASP A 39 -3.66 19.30 5.51
N ALA A 40 -3.54 20.10 6.58
CA ALA A 40 -4.65 20.49 7.45
C ALA A 40 -5.84 21.13 6.70
N ASN A 41 -5.61 21.77 5.55
CA ASN A 41 -6.63 22.50 4.79
C ASN A 41 -7.14 21.78 3.53
N PHE A 42 -6.66 20.56 3.26
CA PHE A 42 -7.02 19.75 2.08
C PHE A 42 -6.67 20.38 0.72
N SER A 43 -5.90 21.46 0.73
CA SER A 43 -5.50 22.20 -0.46
C SER A 43 -4.78 21.32 -1.48
N PHE A 44 -3.87 20.46 -1.02
CA PHE A 44 -3.16 19.49 -1.82
C PHE A 44 -4.12 18.47 -2.42
N TYR A 45 -4.95 17.84 -1.60
CA TYR A 45 -5.84 16.79 -2.11
C TYR A 45 -6.90 17.31 -3.08
N LYS A 46 -7.42 18.52 -2.85
CA LYS A 46 -8.33 19.21 -3.77
C LYS A 46 -7.67 19.57 -5.11
N SER A 47 -6.34 19.72 -5.13
CA SER A 47 -5.59 19.97 -6.37
C SER A 47 -5.41 18.70 -7.22
N ILE A 48 -5.62 17.50 -6.66
CA ILE A 48 -5.49 16.25 -7.40
C ILE A 48 -6.62 16.12 -8.42
N PRO A 49 -6.34 15.96 -9.72
CA PRO A 49 -7.37 15.83 -10.76
C PRO A 49 -8.36 14.68 -10.48
N THR A 50 -9.62 14.84 -10.87
CA THR A 50 -10.68 13.83 -10.65
C THR A 50 -10.39 12.50 -11.34
N GLU A 51 -9.80 12.52 -12.53
CA GLU A 51 -9.47 11.31 -13.29
C GLU A 51 -8.14 10.64 -12.88
N SER A 52 -7.49 11.14 -11.83
CA SER A 52 -6.24 10.57 -11.32
C SER A 52 -6.47 9.28 -10.53
N VAL A 53 -5.47 8.41 -10.58
CA VAL A 53 -5.35 7.30 -9.62
C VAL A 53 -4.47 7.76 -8.47
N ILE A 54 -4.93 7.56 -7.24
CA ILE A 54 -4.17 7.87 -6.04
C ILE A 54 -3.53 6.59 -5.51
N LEU A 55 -2.22 6.61 -5.32
CA LEU A 55 -1.45 5.57 -4.66
C LEU A 55 -0.83 6.13 -3.38
N PHE A 56 -1.36 5.74 -2.23
CA PHE A 56 -0.78 6.05 -0.94
C PHE A 56 0.25 4.97 -0.55
N LEU A 57 1.44 5.39 -0.12
CA LEU A 57 2.53 4.54 0.35
C LEU A 57 2.92 5.00 1.75
N GLY A 58 2.71 4.18 2.78
CA GLY A 58 3.04 4.58 4.15
C GLY A 58 2.42 3.67 5.19
N HIS A 59 2.25 4.21 6.41
CA HIS A 59 1.63 3.50 7.53
C HIS A 59 0.10 3.56 7.46
N GLY A 60 -0.55 2.61 8.12
CA GLY A 60 -1.99 2.52 8.15
C GLY A 60 -2.48 1.70 9.34
N THR A 61 -3.69 2.02 9.77
CA THR A 61 -4.46 1.26 10.75
C THR A 61 -5.82 0.91 10.16
N SER A 62 -6.69 0.31 10.98
CA SER A 62 -8.07 0.07 10.55
C SER A 62 -8.92 1.34 10.48
N ASP A 63 -8.41 2.48 10.96
CA ASP A 63 -9.17 3.73 11.18
C ASP A 63 -8.48 4.97 10.59
N SER A 64 -7.21 4.86 10.19
CA SER A 64 -6.44 6.00 9.69
C SER A 64 -5.32 5.59 8.73
N LEU A 65 -4.86 6.56 7.95
CA LEU A 65 -3.56 6.53 7.30
C LEU A 65 -2.61 7.39 8.11
N ASN A 66 -1.39 6.89 8.33
CA ASN A 66 -0.41 7.53 9.19
C ASN A 66 0.88 7.81 8.42
N GLY A 67 1.67 8.76 8.92
CA GLY A 67 2.98 9.10 8.38
C GLY A 67 3.41 10.50 8.78
N ALA A 68 4.49 10.99 8.14
CA ALA A 68 5.03 12.33 8.38
C ALA A 68 5.58 12.56 9.80
N SER A 69 6.05 11.51 10.47
CA SER A 69 6.66 11.62 11.80
C SER A 69 8.18 11.67 11.72
N SER A 70 8.77 12.69 12.36
CA SER A 70 10.23 12.77 12.55
C SER A 70 10.73 11.91 13.73
N ILE A 71 9.83 11.42 14.59
CA ILE A 71 10.17 10.76 15.86
C ILE A 71 9.17 9.64 16.17
N GLY A 72 9.20 8.53 15.42
CA GLY A 72 8.66 7.21 15.80
C GLY A 72 7.18 7.09 16.21
N HIS A 73 6.42 8.19 16.23
CA HIS A 73 5.03 8.27 16.63
C HIS A 73 4.21 8.61 15.41
N GLN A 74 3.42 7.65 14.96
CA GLN A 74 2.56 7.71 13.80
C GLN A 74 1.51 8.82 13.96
N GLU A 75 1.80 10.03 13.46
CA GLU A 75 0.79 11.07 13.36
C GLU A 75 -0.28 10.66 12.34
N ILE A 76 -1.53 10.95 12.66
CA ILE A 76 -2.65 10.72 11.75
C ILE A 76 -2.45 11.65 10.55
N PHE A 77 -2.11 11.06 9.42
CA PHE A 77 -1.89 11.76 8.17
C PHE A 77 -3.19 11.98 7.42
N MET A 78 -4.09 11.00 7.49
CA MET A 78 -5.45 11.11 7.00
C MET A 78 -6.44 10.36 7.91
N SER A 79 -7.46 11.08 8.40
CA SER A 79 -8.59 10.55 9.17
C SER A 79 -9.87 10.45 8.32
N GLU A 80 -10.92 9.83 8.88
CA GLU A 80 -12.21 9.64 8.19
C GLU A 80 -12.85 10.95 7.68
N ASN A 81 -12.67 12.06 8.39
CA ASN A 81 -13.21 13.37 8.01
C ASN A 81 -12.58 13.92 6.72
N GLN A 82 -11.48 13.33 6.28
CA GLN A 82 -10.64 13.79 5.18
C GLN A 82 -10.89 12.99 3.90
N LEU A 83 -11.78 11.99 3.96
CA LEU A 83 -12.01 11.02 2.90
C LEU A 83 -12.80 11.54 1.70
N ALA A 84 -13.57 12.62 1.87
CA ALA A 84 -14.30 13.26 0.78
C ALA A 84 -13.38 13.68 -0.38
N VAL A 85 -12.08 13.87 -0.12
CA VAL A 85 -11.09 14.19 -1.17
C VAL A 85 -10.87 13.06 -2.17
N PHE A 86 -11.32 11.84 -1.84
CA PHE A 86 -11.24 10.67 -2.70
C PHE A 86 -12.52 10.38 -3.50
N GLU A 87 -13.52 11.26 -3.38
CA GLU A 87 -14.78 11.10 -4.10
C GLU A 87 -14.56 10.92 -5.61
N ASN A 88 -15.19 9.89 -6.18
CA ASN A 88 -15.13 9.50 -7.59
C ASN A 88 -13.71 9.17 -8.12
N LYS A 89 -12.73 8.95 -7.24
CA LYS A 89 -11.35 8.58 -7.63
C LYS A 89 -11.09 7.08 -7.47
N ASP A 90 -10.11 6.59 -8.21
CA ASP A 90 -9.51 5.27 -7.98
C ASP A 90 -8.41 5.44 -6.91
N VAL A 91 -8.51 4.71 -5.80
CA VAL A 91 -7.60 4.83 -4.66
C VAL A 91 -6.96 3.49 -4.32
N ILE A 92 -5.65 3.49 -4.14
CA ILE A 92 -4.84 2.35 -3.72
C ILE A 92 -4.12 2.75 -2.43
N LEU A 93 -4.43 2.07 -1.33
CA LEU A 93 -3.84 2.35 -0.03
C LEU A 93 -2.81 1.28 0.34
N PHE A 94 -1.57 1.41 -0.13
CA PHE A 94 -0.51 0.45 0.18
C PHE A 94 0.07 0.71 1.58
N SER A 95 -0.70 0.31 2.59
CA SER A 95 -0.40 0.47 4.01
C SER A 95 -1.07 -0.63 4.84
N CYS A 96 -0.56 -0.88 6.04
CA CYS A 96 -1.07 -1.94 6.92
C CYS A 96 -2.55 -1.76 7.24
N ARG A 97 -3.32 -2.85 7.20
CA ARG A 97 -4.76 -2.92 7.52
C ARG A 97 -5.65 -1.96 6.73
N SER A 98 -5.15 -1.39 5.64
CA SER A 98 -5.94 -0.52 4.79
C SER A 98 -7.10 -1.24 4.12
N ASN A 99 -7.08 -2.58 4.04
CA ASN A 99 -8.24 -3.37 3.64
C ASN A 99 -9.43 -3.21 4.61
N GLN A 100 -9.19 -3.06 5.90
CA GLN A 100 -10.23 -2.79 6.89
C GLN A 100 -10.70 -1.35 6.78
N TYR A 101 -9.76 -0.41 6.65
CA TYR A 101 -10.06 1.00 6.44
C TYR A 101 -10.96 1.17 5.21
N VAL A 102 -10.53 0.72 4.02
CA VAL A 102 -11.31 0.78 2.77
C VAL A 102 -12.69 0.15 2.94
N LYS A 103 -12.83 -0.99 3.64
CA LYS A 103 -14.14 -1.60 3.90
C LYS A 103 -15.09 -0.68 4.70
N LYS A 104 -14.57 0.04 5.70
CA LYS A 104 -15.37 0.96 6.52
C LYS A 104 -15.81 2.18 5.73
N PHE A 105 -14.89 2.79 4.98
CA PHE A 105 -15.13 4.13 4.46
C PHE A 105 -15.48 4.24 2.98
N TYR A 106 -15.33 3.19 2.17
CA TYR A 106 -15.52 3.32 0.71
C TYR A 106 -16.88 3.91 0.31
N LYS A 107 -17.95 3.58 1.05
CA LYS A 107 -19.30 4.10 0.79
C LYS A 107 -19.43 5.57 1.17
N SER A 108 -18.96 5.95 2.36
CA SER A 108 -19.07 7.32 2.86
C SER A 108 -18.21 8.29 2.05
N ALA A 109 -17.08 7.82 1.51
CA ALA A 109 -16.19 8.59 0.65
C ALA A 109 -16.59 8.59 -0.83
N ASN A 110 -17.65 7.86 -1.22
CA ASN A 110 -18.09 7.74 -2.61
C ASN A 110 -16.95 7.39 -3.59
N LEU A 111 -16.12 6.40 -3.22
CA LEU A 111 -14.97 6.00 -4.05
C LEU A 111 -15.42 5.36 -5.36
N LYS A 112 -14.72 5.63 -6.46
CA LYS A 112 -14.91 4.89 -7.71
C LYS A 112 -14.45 3.44 -7.53
N HIS A 113 -13.20 3.28 -7.11
CA HIS A 113 -12.64 1.99 -6.69
C HIS A 113 -11.64 2.19 -5.55
N GLY A 114 -11.56 1.20 -4.66
CA GLY A 114 -10.62 1.20 -3.53
C GLY A 114 -9.87 -0.13 -3.44
N ILE A 115 -8.54 -0.10 -3.45
CA ILE A 115 -7.68 -1.26 -3.15
C ILE A 115 -7.07 -1.05 -1.77
N GLY A 116 -7.21 -2.07 -0.92
CA GLY A 116 -6.61 -2.11 0.41
C GLY A 116 -5.91 -3.42 0.69
N PHE A 117 -4.98 -3.40 1.64
CA PHE A 117 -4.03 -4.46 1.94
C PHE A 117 -4.17 -4.90 3.42
N PRO A 118 -3.80 -6.14 3.76
CA PRO A 118 -3.89 -6.64 5.12
C PRO A 118 -2.82 -6.02 6.03
N ASN A 119 -2.73 -6.54 7.25
CA ASN A 119 -1.56 -6.28 8.08
C ASN A 119 -0.29 -6.82 7.38
N MET A 120 0.70 -5.96 7.19
CA MET A 120 1.99 -6.26 6.56
C MET A 120 3.08 -6.05 7.61
N ILE A 121 3.59 -7.13 8.20
CA ILE A 121 4.64 -7.03 9.21
C ILE A 121 5.91 -6.56 8.50
N THR A 122 6.25 -5.30 8.69
CA THR A 122 7.40 -4.66 8.03
C THR A 122 8.34 -4.01 9.03
N ASP A 123 8.08 -4.12 10.33
CA ASP A 123 9.06 -3.79 11.36
C ASP A 123 9.21 -4.95 12.34
N TYR A 124 10.43 -5.16 12.85
CA TYR A 124 10.66 -6.13 13.90
C TYR A 124 10.07 -5.64 15.24
N ASP A 125 9.98 -4.32 15.45
CA ASP A 125 9.33 -3.77 16.64
C ASP A 125 7.82 -4.09 16.67
N GLU A 126 7.18 -4.25 15.49
CA GLU A 126 5.80 -4.73 15.34
C GLU A 126 5.63 -6.19 15.77
N VAL A 127 6.68 -7.03 15.64
CA VAL A 127 6.67 -8.44 16.08
C VAL A 127 6.62 -8.52 17.61
N GLN A 128 7.20 -7.55 18.31
CA GLN A 128 7.21 -7.50 19.78
C GLN A 128 5.95 -6.89 20.39
N HIS A 129 5.17 -6.13 19.60
CA HIS A 129 3.99 -5.39 20.07
C HIS A 129 2.68 -6.02 19.53
N TYR A 130 2.32 -7.15 20.15
CA TYR A 130 0.96 -7.68 20.38
C TYR A 130 -0.20 -7.18 19.51
N ASP A 131 -0.26 -7.66 18.28
CA ASP A 131 -1.51 -7.62 17.51
C ASP A 131 -1.80 -8.92 16.73
N ASP A 132 -0.78 -9.76 16.49
CA ASP A 132 -0.92 -11.06 15.81
C ASP A 132 0.23 -12.02 16.16
N PRO A 133 0.32 -12.50 17.43
CA PRO A 133 1.48 -13.25 17.93
C PRO A 133 1.73 -14.57 17.19
N GLU A 134 0.69 -15.21 16.65
CA GLU A 134 0.83 -16.43 15.84
C GLU A 134 1.53 -16.15 14.50
N ARG A 135 1.29 -14.99 13.88
CA ARG A 135 2.00 -14.60 12.65
C ARG A 135 3.42 -14.13 12.89
N ALA A 136 3.70 -13.68 14.11
CA ALA A 136 5.01 -13.28 14.59
C ALA A 136 5.91 -14.47 14.96
N GLU A 137 5.32 -15.64 15.19
CA GLU A 137 6.05 -16.81 15.66
C GLU A 137 7.09 -17.29 14.63
N GLY A 138 8.35 -17.33 15.09
CA GLY A 138 9.49 -17.76 14.29
C GLY A 138 10.03 -16.73 13.28
N LEU A 139 9.49 -15.50 13.24
CA LEU A 139 9.99 -14.47 12.33
C LEU A 139 11.39 -13.99 12.71
N THR A 140 12.28 -13.96 11.71
CA THR A 140 13.59 -13.33 11.80
C THR A 140 13.58 -11.94 11.15
N SER A 141 14.60 -11.13 11.42
CA SER A 141 14.81 -9.88 10.69
C SER A 141 15.05 -10.13 9.19
N GLU A 142 15.71 -11.22 8.83
CA GLU A 142 15.93 -11.58 7.42
C GLU A 142 14.62 -11.90 6.69
N ASP A 143 13.64 -12.52 7.37
CA ASP A 143 12.31 -12.77 6.81
C ASP A 143 11.58 -11.47 6.52
N ILE A 144 11.60 -10.52 7.45
CA ILE A 144 10.96 -9.21 7.29
C ILE A 144 11.60 -8.44 6.13
N ASP A 145 12.92 -8.42 6.06
CA ASP A 145 13.64 -7.76 4.96
C ASP A 145 13.36 -8.42 3.61
N SER A 146 13.26 -9.75 3.58
CA SER A 146 12.88 -10.51 2.38
C SER A 146 11.44 -10.21 1.96
N PHE A 147 10.53 -10.08 2.93
CA PHE A 147 9.15 -9.72 2.69
C PHE A 147 9.05 -8.29 2.13
N LYS A 148 9.74 -7.30 2.71
CA LYS A 148 9.82 -5.92 2.17
C LYS A 148 10.26 -5.90 0.72
N LYS A 149 11.31 -6.66 0.38
CA LYS A 149 11.82 -6.76 -1.00
C LYS A 149 10.78 -7.35 -1.95
N GLU A 150 10.07 -8.39 -1.53
CA GLU A 150 9.00 -8.98 -2.34
C GLU A 150 7.79 -8.03 -2.50
N LEU A 151 7.38 -7.31 -1.45
CA LEU A 151 6.34 -6.28 -1.51
C LEU A 151 6.67 -5.20 -2.55
N VAL A 152 7.87 -4.63 -2.48
CA VAL A 152 8.35 -3.63 -3.44
C VAL A 152 8.33 -4.19 -4.86
N LYS A 153 8.87 -5.40 -5.06
CA LYS A 153 8.93 -6.06 -6.37
C LYS A 153 7.53 -6.33 -6.96
N ILE A 154 6.58 -6.77 -6.14
CA ILE A 154 5.18 -7.01 -6.55
C ILE A 154 4.53 -5.70 -6.97
N MET A 155 4.64 -4.65 -6.15
CA MET A 155 4.01 -3.35 -6.41
C MET A 155 4.65 -2.64 -7.59
N LYS A 156 5.99 -2.53 -7.63
CA LYS A 156 6.75 -1.95 -8.74
C LYS A 156 6.39 -2.62 -10.06
N GLY A 157 6.41 -3.96 -10.09
CA GLY A 157 6.06 -4.71 -11.29
C GLY A 157 4.61 -4.50 -11.74
N SER A 158 3.68 -4.46 -10.79
CA SER A 158 2.26 -4.19 -11.08
C SER A 158 2.05 -2.77 -11.60
N LEU A 159 2.74 -1.79 -11.02
CA LEU A 159 2.64 -0.38 -11.38
C LEU A 159 3.22 -0.10 -12.77
N ASN A 160 4.36 -0.73 -13.08
CA ASN A 160 4.95 -0.68 -14.41
C ASN A 160 4.00 -1.26 -15.47
N ASP A 161 3.41 -2.43 -15.22
CA ASP A 161 2.41 -3.01 -16.14
C ASP A 161 1.20 -2.07 -16.29
N TYR A 162 0.74 -1.47 -15.18
CA TYR A 162 -0.39 -0.54 -15.19
C TYR A 162 -0.17 0.66 -16.11
N ILE A 163 1.00 1.29 -15.99
CA ILE A 163 1.38 2.46 -16.78
C ILE A 163 1.63 2.07 -18.23
N LEU A 164 2.55 1.12 -18.47
CA LEU A 164 3.05 0.80 -19.82
C LEU A 164 1.99 0.12 -20.70
N MET A 165 1.08 -0.64 -20.09
CA MET A 165 0.01 -1.33 -20.81
C MET A 165 -1.33 -0.59 -20.72
N ASN A 166 -1.37 0.60 -20.09
CA ASN A 166 -2.58 1.41 -19.89
C ASN A 166 -3.75 0.58 -19.31
N LEU A 167 -3.48 -0.15 -18.23
CA LEU A 167 -4.45 -1.04 -17.60
C LEU A 167 -5.53 -0.26 -16.84
N ASN A 168 -6.68 -0.88 -16.64
CA ASN A 168 -7.67 -0.38 -15.68
C ASN A 168 -7.39 -0.89 -14.25
N ILE A 169 -8.12 -0.40 -13.25
CA ILE A 169 -7.89 -0.73 -11.84
C ILE A 169 -8.12 -2.22 -11.52
N TYR A 170 -9.04 -2.90 -12.22
CA TYR A 170 -9.26 -4.34 -12.05
C TYR A 170 -8.07 -5.14 -12.57
N GLN A 171 -7.53 -4.73 -13.72
CA GLN A 171 -6.34 -5.33 -14.28
C GLN A 171 -5.12 -5.06 -13.39
N PHE A 172 -4.98 -3.87 -12.81
CA PHE A 172 -3.95 -3.58 -11.82
C PHE A 172 -4.04 -4.49 -10.60
N TYR A 173 -5.23 -4.60 -10.00
CA TYR A 173 -5.49 -5.54 -8.90
C TYR A 173 -5.09 -6.96 -9.28
N ASN A 174 -5.50 -7.43 -10.47
CA ASN A 174 -5.14 -8.77 -10.94
C ASN A 174 -3.62 -8.94 -11.14
N ARG A 175 -2.88 -7.90 -11.54
CA ARG A 175 -1.41 -7.94 -11.61
C ARG A 175 -0.77 -8.09 -10.24
N ILE A 176 -1.28 -7.42 -9.22
CA ILE A 176 -0.82 -7.57 -7.83
C ILE A 176 -1.04 -9.02 -7.38
N ILE A 177 -2.26 -9.55 -7.56
CA ILE A 177 -2.58 -10.94 -7.18
C ILE A 177 -1.71 -11.95 -7.93
N LEU A 178 -1.56 -11.78 -9.25
CA LEU A 178 -0.74 -12.67 -10.08
C LEU A 178 0.72 -12.68 -9.64
N ARG A 179 1.31 -11.50 -9.40
CA ARG A 179 2.71 -11.37 -8.98
C ARG A 179 2.92 -11.92 -7.58
N THR A 180 1.95 -11.72 -6.68
CA THR A 180 1.96 -12.32 -5.34
C THR A 180 1.94 -13.84 -5.42
N ASN A 181 1.01 -14.43 -6.19
CA ASN A 181 0.97 -15.88 -6.40
C ASN A 181 2.28 -16.41 -7.01
N LYS A 182 2.89 -15.67 -7.95
CA LYS A 182 4.19 -16.03 -8.52
C LYS A 182 5.29 -16.04 -7.46
N SER A 183 5.32 -15.06 -6.56
CA SER A 183 6.28 -15.01 -5.45
C SER A 183 6.07 -16.15 -4.46
N ILE A 184 4.82 -16.48 -4.11
CA ILE A 184 4.48 -17.65 -3.28
C ILE A 184 5.00 -18.94 -3.94
N LEU A 185 4.63 -19.20 -5.20
CA LEU A 185 5.05 -20.42 -5.90
C LEU A 185 6.57 -20.55 -6.02
N LYS A 186 7.26 -19.42 -6.28
CA LYS A 186 8.72 -19.38 -6.31
C LYS A 186 9.30 -19.77 -4.94
N TYR A 187 8.78 -19.17 -3.88
CA TYR A 187 9.24 -19.42 -2.52
C TYR A 187 9.07 -20.89 -2.11
N PHE A 188 7.88 -21.46 -2.32
CA PHE A 188 7.58 -22.86 -2.01
C PHE A 188 8.47 -23.83 -2.80
N LYS A 189 8.77 -23.51 -4.06
CA LYS A 189 9.67 -24.32 -4.89
C LYS A 189 11.11 -24.32 -4.36
N GLU A 190 11.57 -23.21 -3.81
CA GLU A 190 12.95 -23.03 -3.35
C GLU A 190 13.16 -23.51 -1.90
N ASN A 191 12.13 -23.43 -1.04
CA ASN A 191 12.28 -23.60 0.42
C ASN A 191 11.35 -24.65 1.05
N GLY A 192 10.56 -25.41 0.28
CA GLY A 192 9.77 -26.51 0.83
C GLY A 192 8.48 -26.13 1.57
N GLY A 193 8.23 -24.84 1.81
CA GLY A 193 6.87 -24.30 2.00
C GLY A 193 6.39 -24.04 3.43
N ASP A 194 7.16 -24.38 4.47
CA ASP A 194 6.73 -24.21 5.87
C ASP A 194 7.63 -23.26 6.67
N GLU A 195 7.78 -22.05 6.13
CA GLU A 195 8.68 -21.04 6.68
C GLU A 195 7.95 -19.69 6.79
N PRO A 196 8.34 -18.82 7.75
CA PRO A 196 7.60 -17.60 8.11
C PRO A 196 7.28 -16.68 6.92
N LEU A 197 8.22 -16.49 5.98
CA LEU A 197 8.01 -15.66 4.78
C LEU A 197 6.88 -16.20 3.87
N GLY A 198 6.75 -17.53 3.75
CA GLY A 198 5.68 -18.15 2.98
C GLY A 198 4.30 -17.85 3.56
N ARG A 199 4.19 -17.85 4.90
CA ARG A 199 2.97 -17.45 5.61
C ARG A 199 2.65 -15.98 5.36
N MET A 200 3.63 -15.08 5.54
CA MET A 200 3.45 -13.63 5.29
C MET A 200 2.95 -13.33 3.87
N LEU A 201 3.49 -14.00 2.85
CA LEU A 201 3.06 -13.84 1.46
C LEU A 201 1.63 -14.37 1.22
N ASN A 202 1.27 -15.50 1.82
CA ASN A 202 -0.09 -16.04 1.74
C ASN A 202 -1.11 -15.12 2.40
N ASP A 203 -0.80 -14.60 3.58
CA ASP A 203 -1.66 -13.66 4.29
C ASP A 203 -1.81 -12.35 3.52
N PHE A 204 -0.70 -11.83 2.99
CA PHE A 204 -0.70 -10.68 2.10
C PHE A 204 -1.66 -10.93 0.93
N ARG A 205 -1.50 -12.04 0.20
CA ARG A 205 -2.35 -12.41 -0.92
C ARG A 205 -3.82 -12.47 -0.54
N ASN A 206 -4.15 -13.15 0.55
CA ASN A 206 -5.54 -13.42 0.95
C ASN A 206 -6.24 -12.18 1.52
N GLY A 207 -5.47 -11.23 2.02
CA GLY A 207 -5.99 -10.02 2.62
C GLY A 207 -6.16 -8.83 1.69
N ILE A 208 -5.61 -8.87 0.46
CA ILE A 208 -5.82 -7.79 -0.53
C ILE A 208 -7.29 -7.79 -0.94
N ILE A 209 -7.90 -6.60 -0.99
CA ILE A 209 -9.28 -6.42 -1.43
C ILE A 209 -9.38 -5.38 -2.54
N LEU A 210 -10.45 -5.49 -3.33
CA LEU A 210 -10.93 -4.45 -4.22
C LEU A 210 -12.39 -4.14 -3.87
N LYS A 211 -12.69 -2.86 -3.63
CA LYS A 211 -14.05 -2.32 -3.47
C LYS A 211 -14.41 -1.48 -4.69
N LYS A 212 -15.70 -1.48 -5.03
CA LYS A 212 -16.30 -0.67 -6.09
C LYS A 212 -17.58 -0.04 -5.56
N ASN A 213 -17.89 1.16 -6.03
CA ASN A 213 -19.25 1.68 -6.00
C ASN A 213 -20.10 1.06 -7.11
#